data_AF-A0AAV4AVX6-F1
#
_entry.id   AF-A0AAV4AVX6-F1
#
_cell.length_a   1.000
_cell.length_b   1.000
_cell.length_c   1.000
_cell.angle_alpha   90.00
_cell.angle_beta   90.00
_cell.angle_gamma   90.00
#
_symmetry.space_group_name_H-M   'P 1'
#
loop_
_entity.id
_entity.type
_entity.pdbx_description
1 polymer ?
#
loop_
_entity_poly.entity_id
_entity_poly.type
_entity_poly.pdbx_seq_one_letter_code
_entity_poly.pdbx_strand_id
1 'polypeptide(L)'
;MQTVFGRLCGRHRAVYFKAARCGQVVHTFHKGTKNKTRVPWFTQECRQALRERRKAQRKYFKTPSFENFVNFKKQKAKAKFVIKKSKKQSWKTYVSSLNSNTSSQTVWKKIRKIKGKNFTPSCHLKKDGQIISNLKDHADHMAETFSNNSSSENYSKNFQQTKQRAEKQNLNFSSENNEPYNNPFLMAELKNSIVKSNESAAGPDGVYCKFLRHLPESCLHTLLKLFNNIWTTGDIPLILEGGLGGSKTREGSF
;
A
#
# COMPACT_ATOMS: atom_id res chain seq x y z
N MET A 1 18.47 12.20 19.69
CA MET A 1 19.58 12.75 18.89
C MET A 1 19.36 12.34 17.45
N GLN A 2 18.63 13.14 16.66
CA GLN A 2 19.20 14.21 15.83
C GLN A 2 20.33 13.68 14.92
N THR A 3 19.98 13.53 13.64
CA THR A 3 20.79 13.88 12.46
C THR A 3 22.29 13.61 12.56
N VAL A 4 22.75 12.48 12.01
CA VAL A 4 23.94 12.42 11.12
C VAL A 4 23.77 11.26 10.13
N PHE A 5 23.00 11.50 9.05
CA PHE A 5 23.20 10.77 7.79
C PHE A 5 24.31 11.51 7.05
N GLY A 6 25.54 11.03 7.17
CA GLY A 6 26.70 11.51 6.41
C GLY A 6 27.65 10.33 6.20
N ARG A 7 28.27 10.09 5.05
CA ARG A 7 28.34 10.83 3.79
C ARG A 7 28.47 9.79 2.68
N LEU A 8 27.41 9.58 1.90
CA LEU A 8 27.54 9.08 0.53
C LEU A 8 27.13 10.24 -0.37
N CYS A 9 28.10 10.65 -1.18
CA CYS A 9 28.13 11.82 -2.05
C CYS A 9 26.76 12.20 -2.66
N GLY A 10 26.17 13.29 -2.17
CA GLY A 10 24.83 13.78 -2.53
C GLY A 10 24.66 14.27 -3.98
N ARG A 11 25.69 14.17 -4.83
CA ARG A 11 25.59 14.54 -6.25
C ARG A 11 25.02 13.45 -7.15
N HIS A 12 25.14 12.17 -6.79
CA HIS A 12 24.61 11.08 -7.62
C HIS A 12 23.12 10.77 -7.38
N ARG A 13 22.62 10.96 -6.16
CA ARG A 13 21.24 10.59 -5.79
C ARG A 13 20.19 11.64 -6.18
N ALA A 14 20.57 12.92 -6.26
CA ALA A 14 19.67 14.02 -6.62
C ALA A 14 19.34 14.08 -8.12
N VAL A 15 20.15 13.44 -8.96
CA VAL A 15 19.99 13.42 -10.42
C VAL A 15 18.81 12.50 -10.79
N TYR A 16 18.66 11.34 -10.14
CA TYR A 16 17.62 10.37 -10.47
C TYR A 16 16.18 10.80 -10.10
N PHE A 17 15.96 11.57 -9.04
CA PHE A 17 14.60 11.86 -8.56
C PHE A 17 13.93 13.08 -9.22
N LYS A 18 14.69 13.99 -9.85
CA LYS A 18 14.14 15.25 -10.41
C LYS A 18 13.81 15.18 -11.91
N ALA A 19 14.23 14.14 -12.62
CA ALA A 19 13.99 13.96 -14.06
C ALA A 19 12.69 13.19 -14.40
N ALA A 20 12.02 12.55 -13.43
CA ALA A 20 10.89 11.65 -13.67
C ALA A 20 9.55 12.32 -14.07
N ARG A 21 9.53 13.63 -14.39
CA ARG A 21 8.28 14.36 -14.71
C ARG A 21 8.19 14.92 -16.12
N CYS A 22 9.24 14.83 -16.93
CA CYS A 22 9.22 15.38 -18.29
C CYS A 22 9.16 14.25 -19.31
N GLY A 23 7.94 13.81 -19.67
CA GLY A 23 7.71 12.82 -20.72
C GLY A 23 6.84 11.61 -20.35
N GLN A 24 6.31 11.51 -19.12
CA GLN A 24 5.48 10.37 -18.74
C GLN A 24 4.24 10.25 -19.63
N VAL A 25 4.07 9.10 -20.29
CA VAL A 25 2.79 8.63 -20.83
C VAL A 25 1.80 8.65 -19.66
N VAL A 26 0.93 9.66 -19.64
CA VAL A 26 -0.10 9.79 -18.62
C VAL A 26 -1.15 8.72 -18.92
N HIS A 27 -0.98 7.52 -18.38
CA HIS A 27 -2.05 6.53 -18.38
C HIS A 27 -3.19 7.10 -17.53
N THR A 28 -4.19 7.64 -18.22
CA THR A 28 -5.36 8.22 -17.58
C THR A 28 -6.20 7.09 -17.01
N PHE A 29 -6.13 6.91 -15.68
CA PHE A 29 -7.10 6.09 -14.96
C PHE A 29 -8.49 6.71 -15.09
N HIS A 30 -9.19 6.35 -16.15
CA HIS A 30 -10.58 6.72 -16.32
C HIS A 30 -11.39 5.98 -15.27
N LYS A 31 -12.04 6.74 -14.37
CA LYS A 31 -13.09 6.20 -13.51
C LYS A 31 -14.17 5.65 -14.41
N GLY A 32 -14.21 4.33 -14.58
CA GLY A 32 -15.24 3.66 -15.38
C GLY A 32 -16.61 4.18 -14.97
N THR A 33 -17.36 4.70 -15.95
CA THR A 33 -18.75 5.15 -15.81
C THR A 33 -19.69 3.94 -15.71
N LYS A 34 -19.45 3.03 -14.77
CA LYS A 34 -20.38 1.93 -14.48
C LYS A 34 -21.10 2.21 -13.18
N ASN A 35 -22.43 2.16 -13.25
CA ASN A 35 -23.37 2.46 -12.17
C ASN A 35 -22.81 1.94 -10.84
N LYS A 36 -22.41 2.87 -9.95
CA LYS A 36 -22.12 2.56 -8.54
C LYS A 36 -23.21 1.59 -8.09
N THR A 37 -22.85 0.40 -7.65
CA THR A 37 -23.78 -0.48 -6.93
C THR A 37 -24.16 0.27 -5.67
N ARG A 38 -25.17 1.13 -5.81
CA ARG A 38 -25.73 1.86 -4.71
C ARG A 38 -26.33 0.77 -3.84
N VAL A 39 -25.80 0.69 -2.62
CA VAL A 39 -26.40 0.02 -1.46
C VAL A 39 -27.86 -0.39 -1.72
N PRO A 40 -28.26 -1.64 -1.42
CA PRO A 40 -29.52 -2.23 -1.89
C PRO A 40 -30.79 -1.45 -1.52
N TRP A 41 -30.73 -0.60 -0.49
CA TRP A 41 -31.82 0.30 -0.10
C TRP A 41 -31.94 1.57 -0.96
N PHE A 42 -31.03 1.84 -1.89
CA PHE A 42 -31.03 3.06 -2.69
C PHE A 42 -31.94 2.91 -3.91
N THR A 43 -33.16 3.41 -3.79
CA THR A 43 -34.18 3.35 -4.84
C THR A 43 -34.18 4.59 -5.75
N GLN A 44 -34.95 4.55 -6.84
CA GLN A 44 -35.19 5.74 -7.68
C GLN A 44 -35.87 6.87 -6.88
N GLU A 45 -36.74 6.54 -5.93
CA GLU A 45 -37.36 7.49 -5.00
C GLU A 45 -36.30 8.22 -4.15
N CYS A 46 -35.30 7.48 -3.62
CA CYS A 46 -34.16 8.07 -2.91
C CYS A 46 -33.37 9.03 -3.81
N ARG A 47 -33.17 8.66 -5.09
CA ARG A 47 -32.48 9.49 -6.07
C ARG A 47 -33.22 10.80 -6.31
N GLN A 48 -34.53 10.73 -6.51
CA GLN A 48 -35.39 11.88 -6.75
C GLN A 48 -35.44 12.81 -5.53
N ALA A 49 -35.65 12.26 -4.33
CA ALA A 49 -35.68 13.06 -3.10
C ALA A 49 -34.34 13.79 -2.83
N LEU A 50 -33.20 13.14 -3.12
CA LEU A 50 -31.89 13.78 -3.04
C LEU A 50 -31.68 14.86 -4.12
N ARG A 51 -32.23 14.67 -5.32
CA ARG A 51 -32.20 15.66 -6.41
C ARG A 51 -33.01 16.90 -6.03
N GLU A 52 -34.22 16.71 -5.52
CA GLU A 52 -35.10 17.78 -5.02
C GLU A 52 -34.45 18.57 -3.88
N ARG A 53 -33.87 17.87 -2.90
CA ARG A 53 -33.11 18.49 -1.81
C ARG A 53 -31.96 19.35 -2.33
N ARG A 54 -31.17 18.83 -3.28
CA ARG A 54 -30.06 19.58 -3.89
C ARG A 54 -30.55 20.79 -4.69
N LYS A 55 -31.66 20.65 -5.43
CA LYS A 55 -32.28 21.76 -6.17
C LYS A 55 -32.71 22.87 -5.21
N ALA A 56 -33.42 22.54 -4.13
CA ALA A 56 -33.84 23.49 -3.12
C ALA A 56 -32.66 24.14 -2.38
N GLN A 57 -31.62 23.37 -2.06
CA GLN A 57 -30.40 23.87 -1.43
C GLN A 57 -29.68 24.90 -2.32
N ARG A 58 -29.51 24.57 -3.62
CA ARG A 58 -28.91 25.49 -4.59
C ARG A 58 -29.74 26.76 -4.75
N LYS A 59 -31.08 26.64 -4.79
CA LYS A 59 -31.97 27.80 -4.87
C LYS A 59 -31.80 28.70 -3.64
N TYR A 60 -31.80 28.14 -2.43
CA TYR A 60 -31.58 28.89 -1.20
C TYR A 60 -30.21 29.59 -1.15
N PHE A 61 -29.13 28.92 -1.60
CA PHE A 61 -27.80 29.53 -1.62
C PHE A 61 -27.64 30.61 -2.71
N LYS A 62 -28.36 30.48 -3.83
CA LYS A 62 -28.35 31.49 -4.90
C LYS A 62 -29.20 32.71 -4.54
N THR A 63 -30.38 32.48 -3.96
CA THR A 63 -31.31 33.54 -3.54
C THR A 63 -31.78 33.28 -2.10
N PRO A 64 -31.04 33.78 -1.10
CA PRO A 64 -31.40 33.64 0.31
C PRO A 64 -32.70 34.41 0.61
N SER A 65 -33.80 33.68 0.73
CA SER A 65 -35.13 34.19 1.13
C SER A 65 -35.73 33.22 2.15
N PHE A 66 -36.59 33.73 3.03
CA PHE A 66 -37.30 32.93 4.03
C PHE A 66 -38.08 31.78 3.39
N GLU A 67 -38.78 32.03 2.27
CA GLU A 67 -39.52 30.99 1.55
C GLU A 67 -38.58 29.89 1.02
N ASN A 68 -37.44 30.28 0.44
CA ASN A 68 -36.44 29.35 -0.06
C ASN A 68 -35.80 28.53 1.08
N PHE A 69 -35.61 29.13 2.25
CA PHE A 69 -35.13 28.44 3.46
C PHE A 69 -36.13 27.40 3.95
N VAL A 70 -37.41 27.77 4.09
CA VAL A 70 -38.50 26.86 4.49
C VAL A 70 -38.60 25.69 3.50
N ASN A 71 -38.58 25.96 2.19
CA ASN A 71 -38.61 24.92 1.17
C ASN A 71 -37.38 24.00 1.26
N PHE A 72 -36.17 24.54 1.45
CA PHE A 72 -34.98 23.70 1.66
C PHE A 72 -35.12 22.80 2.89
N LYS A 73 -35.61 23.31 4.02
CA LYS A 73 -35.87 22.51 5.23
C LYS A 73 -36.90 21.41 4.97
N LYS A 74 -38.00 21.72 4.27
CA LYS A 74 -39.02 20.74 3.85
C LYS A 74 -38.43 19.63 2.99
N GLN A 75 -37.68 19.98 1.94
CA GLN A 75 -37.04 18.97 1.07
C GLN A 75 -35.95 18.17 1.79
N LYS A 76 -35.22 18.79 2.73
CA LYS A 76 -34.25 18.10 3.59
C LYS A 76 -34.94 17.05 4.48
N ALA A 77 -36.07 17.39 5.08
CA ALA A 77 -36.87 16.46 5.89
C ALA A 77 -37.45 15.32 5.03
N LYS A 78 -38.04 15.63 3.87
CA LYS A 78 -38.55 14.64 2.91
C LYS A 78 -37.47 13.65 2.48
N ALA A 79 -36.29 14.15 2.10
CA ALA A 79 -35.17 13.28 1.72
C ALA A 79 -34.70 12.39 2.89
N LYS A 80 -34.65 12.91 4.11
CA LYS A 80 -34.30 12.13 5.32
C LYS A 80 -35.32 11.02 5.57
N PHE A 81 -36.62 11.32 5.44
CA PHE A 81 -37.70 10.35 5.61
C PHE A 81 -37.62 9.23 4.57
N VAL A 82 -37.55 9.56 3.28
CA VAL A 82 -37.47 8.58 2.19
C VAL A 82 -36.28 7.64 2.39
N ILE A 83 -35.09 8.18 2.69
CA ILE A 83 -33.89 7.36 2.92
C ILE A 83 -34.06 6.42 4.12
N LYS A 84 -34.65 6.90 5.23
CA LYS A 84 -34.93 6.05 6.40
C LYS A 84 -35.95 4.95 6.05
N LYS A 85 -37.02 5.29 5.33
CA LYS A 85 -38.04 4.34 4.86
C LYS A 85 -37.43 3.26 3.99
N SER A 86 -36.67 3.63 2.96
CA SER A 86 -36.05 2.65 2.06
C SER A 86 -35.03 1.75 2.75
N LYS A 87 -34.24 2.28 3.70
CA LYS A 87 -33.34 1.47 4.54
C LYS A 87 -34.10 0.44 5.37
N LYS A 88 -35.17 0.87 6.06
CA LYS A 88 -36.02 -0.01 6.88
C LYS A 88 -36.64 -1.10 6.01
N GLN A 89 -37.20 -0.74 4.86
CA GLN A 89 -37.84 -1.70 3.96
C GLN A 89 -36.85 -2.73 3.42
N SER A 90 -35.69 -2.28 2.94
CA SER A 90 -34.64 -3.18 2.44
C SER A 90 -34.15 -4.15 3.52
N TRP A 91 -34.02 -3.68 4.77
CA TRP A 91 -33.67 -4.56 5.89
C TRP A 91 -34.77 -5.57 6.18
N LYS A 92 -36.04 -5.14 6.26
CA LYS A 92 -37.20 -6.02 6.48
C LYS A 92 -37.28 -7.11 5.41
N THR A 93 -37.17 -6.75 4.13
CA THR A 93 -37.16 -7.70 3.01
C THR A 93 -36.02 -8.71 3.13
N TYR A 94 -34.82 -8.27 3.51
CA TYR A 94 -33.67 -9.16 3.68
C TYR A 94 -33.85 -10.14 4.84
N VAL A 95 -34.26 -9.66 6.01
CA VAL A 95 -34.50 -10.52 7.18
C VAL A 95 -35.60 -11.54 6.88
N SER A 96 -36.65 -11.13 6.15
CA SER A 96 -37.74 -12.03 5.76
C SER A 96 -37.31 -13.13 4.78
N SER A 97 -36.18 -12.96 4.08
CA SER A 97 -35.64 -13.96 3.14
C SER A 97 -34.66 -14.97 3.78
N LEU A 98 -34.34 -14.83 5.08
CA LEU A 98 -33.41 -15.72 5.76
C LEU A 98 -34.09 -17.05 6.12
N ASN A 99 -33.36 -18.14 5.96
CA ASN A 99 -33.79 -19.49 6.35
C ASN A 99 -32.63 -20.27 6.99
N SER A 100 -32.91 -21.46 7.53
CA SER A 100 -31.92 -22.34 8.17
C SER A 100 -30.76 -22.73 7.26
N ASN A 101 -30.97 -22.72 5.94
CA ASN A 101 -29.96 -23.06 4.93
C ASN A 101 -29.04 -21.87 4.57
N THR A 102 -29.25 -20.70 5.16
CA THR A 102 -28.45 -19.50 4.83
C THR A 102 -27.13 -19.49 5.60
N SER A 103 -26.00 -19.66 4.90
CA SER A 103 -24.68 -19.64 5.53
C SER A 103 -24.32 -18.28 6.13
N SER A 104 -23.58 -18.31 7.24
CA SER A 104 -23.06 -17.10 7.92
C SER A 104 -22.25 -16.20 6.98
N GLN A 105 -21.49 -16.79 6.06
CA GLN A 105 -20.72 -16.05 5.05
C GLN A 105 -21.63 -15.22 4.13
N THR A 106 -22.77 -15.76 3.71
CA THR A 106 -23.77 -15.08 2.88
C THR A 106 -24.40 -13.92 3.64
N VAL A 107 -24.69 -14.13 4.92
CA VAL A 107 -25.21 -13.09 5.82
C VAL A 107 -24.25 -11.92 5.94
N TRP A 108 -22.99 -12.20 6.28
CA TRP A 108 -21.95 -11.16 6.41
C TRP A 108 -21.66 -10.46 5.08
N LYS A 109 -21.69 -11.16 3.94
CA LYS A 109 -21.59 -10.55 2.61
C LYS A 109 -22.73 -9.54 2.38
N LYS A 110 -23.99 -9.89 2.69
CA LYS A 110 -25.15 -8.99 2.53
C LYS A 110 -25.12 -7.80 3.50
N ILE A 111 -24.77 -8.02 4.78
CA ILE A 111 -24.62 -6.93 5.76
C ILE A 111 -23.59 -5.90 5.29
N ARG A 112 -22.44 -6.35 4.77
CA ARG A 112 -21.43 -5.44 4.22
C ARG A 112 -21.93 -4.66 3.00
N LYS A 113 -22.77 -5.27 2.13
CA LYS A 113 -23.45 -4.57 1.00
C LYS A 113 -24.40 -3.49 1.51
N ILE A 114 -25.22 -3.79 2.52
CA ILE A 114 -26.21 -2.86 3.11
C ILE A 114 -25.52 -1.66 3.77
N LYS A 115 -24.41 -1.91 4.48
CA LYS A 115 -23.56 -0.87 5.09
C LYS A 115 -22.78 -0.04 4.06
N GLY A 116 -22.71 -0.48 2.79
CA GLY A 116 -21.91 0.19 1.75
C GLY A 116 -20.40 -0.03 1.89
N LYS A 117 -19.97 -1.05 2.65
CA LYS A 117 -18.56 -1.42 2.82
C LYS A 117 -18.03 -2.33 1.69
N ASN A 118 -18.92 -2.83 0.84
CA ASN A 118 -18.53 -3.61 -0.33
C ASN A 118 -18.30 -2.67 -1.52
N PHE A 119 -17.12 -2.06 -1.54
CA PHE A 119 -16.61 -1.34 -2.69
C PHE A 119 -15.35 -2.05 -3.17
N THR A 120 -15.46 -2.79 -4.25
CA THR A 120 -14.32 -3.21 -5.06
C THR A 120 -14.25 -2.25 -6.23
N PRO A 121 -13.34 -1.27 -6.24
CA PRO A 121 -13.14 -0.47 -7.44
C PRO A 121 -12.74 -1.42 -8.57
N SER A 122 -13.54 -1.48 -9.63
CA SER A 122 -13.12 -2.12 -10.88
C SER A 122 -12.14 -1.18 -11.56
N CYS A 123 -10.87 -1.26 -11.18
CA CYS A 123 -9.79 -0.61 -11.91
C CYS A 123 -9.41 -1.56 -13.05
N HIS A 124 -9.74 -1.18 -14.28
CA HIS A 124 -9.33 -1.93 -15.45
C HIS A 124 -8.14 -1.20 -16.07
N LEU A 125 -7.02 -1.92 -16.25
CA LEU A 125 -5.86 -1.44 -16.98
C LEU A 125 -6.25 -1.31 -18.46
N LYS A 126 -5.92 -0.18 -19.09
CA LYS A 126 -6.14 0.03 -20.52
C LYS A 126 -4.82 0.35 -21.22
N LYS A 127 -4.57 -0.35 -22.32
CA LYS A 127 -3.49 -0.07 -23.27
C LYS A 127 -4.14 0.27 -24.61
N ASP A 128 -3.78 1.41 -25.19
CA ASP A 128 -4.27 1.88 -26.50
C ASP A 128 -5.80 1.84 -26.68
N GLY A 129 -6.53 2.17 -25.61
CA GLY A 129 -8.00 2.19 -25.59
C GLY A 129 -8.67 0.84 -25.31
N GLN A 130 -7.94 -0.28 -25.38
CA GLN A 130 -8.46 -1.61 -25.09
C GLN A 130 -8.32 -1.95 -23.61
N ILE A 131 -9.30 -2.68 -23.07
CA ILE A 131 -9.27 -3.17 -21.69
C ILE A 131 -8.48 -4.46 -21.66
N ILE A 132 -7.39 -4.49 -20.89
CA ILE A 132 -6.66 -5.73 -20.66
C ILE A 132 -7.45 -6.56 -19.65
N SER A 133 -7.81 -7.78 -20.02
CA SER A 133 -8.66 -8.68 -19.23
C SER A 133 -7.87 -9.79 -18.54
N ASN A 134 -6.75 -10.23 -19.11
CA ASN A 134 -5.91 -11.30 -18.57
C ASN A 134 -4.93 -10.76 -17.51
N LEU A 135 -4.70 -11.55 -16.46
CA LEU A 135 -3.76 -11.23 -15.38
C LEU A 135 -2.31 -11.23 -15.86
N LYS A 136 -1.95 -12.14 -16.77
CA LYS A 136 -0.59 -12.17 -17.37
C LYS A 136 -0.34 -10.87 -18.13
N ASP A 137 -1.26 -10.48 -18.98
CA ASP A 137 -1.17 -9.25 -19.77
C ASP A 137 -1.14 -7.99 -18.87
N HIS A 138 -1.76 -8.02 -17.67
CA HIS A 138 -1.58 -6.95 -16.68
C HIS A 138 -0.15 -6.88 -16.18
N ALA A 139 0.43 -8.02 -15.80
CA ALA A 139 1.80 -8.07 -15.30
C ALA A 139 2.81 -7.66 -16.38
N ASP A 140 2.64 -8.17 -17.60
CA ASP A 140 3.49 -7.86 -18.74
C ASP A 140 3.40 -6.37 -19.10
N HIS A 141 2.19 -5.79 -19.09
CA HIS A 141 2.05 -4.35 -19.34
C HIS A 141 2.64 -3.49 -18.22
N MET A 142 2.54 -3.91 -16.96
CA MET A 142 3.24 -3.23 -15.86
C MET A 142 4.76 -3.31 -16.04
N ALA A 143 5.29 -4.49 -16.39
CA ALA A 143 6.71 -4.69 -16.62
C ALA A 143 7.23 -3.84 -17.79
N GLU A 144 6.50 -3.81 -18.91
CA GLU A 144 6.79 -2.95 -20.05
C GLU A 144 6.77 -1.46 -19.66
N THR A 145 5.76 -1.03 -18.91
CA THR A 145 5.66 0.37 -18.44
C THR A 145 6.86 0.74 -17.56
N PHE A 146 7.26 -0.14 -16.65
CA PHE A 146 8.43 0.09 -15.80
C PHE A 146 9.73 0.08 -16.61
N SER A 147 9.88 -0.86 -17.53
CA SER A 147 11.03 -0.94 -18.43
C SER A 147 11.18 0.34 -19.24
N ASN A 148 10.09 0.81 -19.86
CA ASN A 148 10.07 2.06 -20.62
C ASN A 148 10.38 3.26 -19.74
N ASN A 149 9.77 3.35 -18.55
CA ASN A 149 10.02 4.47 -17.65
C ASN A 149 11.47 4.51 -17.13
N SER A 150 12.09 3.35 -16.98
CA SER A 150 13.49 3.18 -16.56
C SER A 150 14.49 3.20 -17.72
N SER A 151 14.03 3.14 -18.97
CA SER A 151 14.90 3.19 -20.16
C SER A 151 15.65 4.51 -20.22
N SER A 152 16.91 4.45 -20.65
CA SER A 152 17.73 5.65 -20.84
C SER A 152 17.13 6.58 -21.91
N GLU A 153 16.37 6.03 -22.85
CA GLU A 153 15.69 6.75 -23.94
C GLU A 153 14.57 7.66 -23.43
N ASN A 154 13.96 7.32 -22.29
CA ASN A 154 12.89 8.09 -21.69
C ASN A 154 13.39 9.37 -20.97
N TYR A 155 14.71 9.51 -20.80
CA TYR A 155 15.28 10.73 -20.22
C TYR A 155 15.54 11.81 -21.26
N SER A 156 15.59 13.08 -20.84
CA SER A 156 15.98 14.18 -21.71
C SER A 156 17.42 14.03 -22.22
N LYS A 157 17.72 14.56 -23.41
CA LYS A 157 19.07 14.49 -24.01
C LYS A 157 20.17 15.00 -23.06
N ASN A 158 19.90 16.10 -22.33
CA ASN A 158 20.84 16.66 -21.35
C ASN A 158 21.12 15.69 -20.19
N PHE A 159 20.09 14.96 -19.74
CA PHE A 159 20.25 13.96 -18.69
C PHE A 159 20.99 12.72 -19.18
N GLN A 160 20.70 12.25 -20.40
CA GLN A 160 21.41 11.12 -21.00
C GLN A 160 22.92 11.37 -21.09
N GLN A 161 23.33 12.57 -21.51
CA GLN A 161 24.75 12.96 -21.54
C GLN A 161 25.39 12.96 -20.15
N THR A 162 24.66 13.48 -19.15
CA THR A 162 25.12 13.49 -17.75
C THR A 162 25.29 12.07 -17.21
N LYS A 163 24.32 11.19 -17.46
CA LYS A 163 24.35 9.76 -17.08
C LYS A 163 25.53 9.05 -17.74
N GLN A 164 25.72 9.19 -19.05
CA GLN A 164 26.85 8.58 -19.77
C GLN A 164 28.21 9.05 -19.22
N ARG A 165 28.36 10.33 -18.88
CA ARG A 165 29.58 10.86 -18.29
C ARG A 165 29.84 10.28 -16.89
N ALA A 166 28.79 10.15 -16.08
CA ALA A 166 28.86 9.58 -14.74
C ALA A 166 29.16 8.08 -14.76
N GLU A 167 28.49 7.31 -15.62
CA GLU A 167 28.67 5.85 -15.76
C GLU A 167 30.04 5.46 -16.34
N LYS A 168 30.70 6.36 -17.07
CA LYS A 168 32.09 6.17 -17.51
C LYS A 168 33.11 6.23 -16.38
N GLN A 169 32.75 6.79 -15.22
CA GLN A 169 33.64 6.80 -14.08
C GLN A 169 33.54 5.46 -13.35
N ASN A 170 34.64 4.71 -13.34
CA ASN A 170 34.72 3.49 -12.54
C ASN A 170 34.56 3.83 -11.06
N LEU A 171 33.63 3.15 -10.40
CA LEU A 171 33.44 3.28 -8.97
C LEU A 171 34.61 2.57 -8.27
N ASN A 172 35.34 3.31 -7.43
CA ASN A 172 36.32 2.72 -6.54
C ASN A 172 35.59 2.20 -5.30
N PHE A 173 35.51 0.88 -5.16
CA PHE A 173 34.94 0.22 -3.98
C PHE A 173 36.01 -0.12 -2.92
N SER A 174 37.25 0.28 -3.13
CA SER A 174 38.30 0.11 -2.13
C SER A 174 37.94 0.94 -0.89
N SER A 175 37.69 0.26 0.22
CA SER A 175 37.50 0.86 1.52
C SER A 175 38.47 0.21 2.50
N GLU A 176 38.96 1.02 3.45
CA GLU A 176 39.68 0.52 4.62
C GLU A 176 38.73 -0.13 5.64
N ASN A 177 37.42 -0.07 5.39
CA ASN A 177 36.34 -0.64 6.20
C ASN A 177 36.32 -0.13 7.65
N ASN A 178 36.92 1.03 7.90
CA ASN A 178 37.08 1.67 9.22
C ASN A 178 35.86 2.48 9.67
N GLU A 179 34.76 2.42 8.93
CA GLU A 179 33.55 3.16 9.26
C GLU A 179 32.88 2.62 10.54
N PRO A 180 32.26 3.50 11.36
CA PRO A 180 31.66 3.08 12.62
C PRO A 180 30.59 1.99 12.51
N TYR A 181 29.93 1.88 11.35
CA TYR A 181 28.89 0.87 11.10
C TYR A 181 29.45 -0.52 10.77
N ASN A 182 30.75 -0.64 10.52
CA ASN A 182 31.45 -1.91 10.29
C ASN A 182 32.00 -2.52 11.58
N ASN A 183 31.96 -1.78 12.69
CA ASN A 183 32.38 -2.28 13.99
C ASN A 183 31.46 -3.41 14.49
N PRO A 184 31.97 -4.31 15.35
CA PRO A 184 31.15 -5.32 16.01
C PRO A 184 29.99 -4.69 16.78
N PHE A 185 28.84 -5.36 16.77
CA PHE A 185 27.65 -4.94 17.48
C PHE A 185 27.91 -4.83 18.99
N LEU A 186 27.31 -3.81 19.59
CA LEU A 186 27.35 -3.54 21.02
C LEU A 186 26.13 -4.12 21.73
N MET A 187 26.27 -4.41 23.03
CA MET A 187 25.17 -4.91 23.87
C MET A 187 23.96 -3.96 23.86
N ALA A 188 24.19 -2.65 23.85
CA ALA A 188 23.13 -1.66 23.80
C ALA A 188 22.33 -1.73 22.48
N GLU A 189 22.99 -2.05 21.36
CA GLU A 189 22.35 -2.18 20.05
C GLU A 189 21.48 -3.44 20.01
N LEU A 190 21.98 -4.56 20.53
CA LEU A 190 21.24 -5.81 20.66
C LEU A 190 20.00 -5.66 21.56
N LYS A 191 20.13 -5.02 22.72
CA LYS A 191 18.98 -4.78 23.60
C LYS A 191 17.94 -3.88 22.95
N ASN A 192 18.37 -2.81 22.28
CA ASN A 192 17.48 -1.90 21.58
C ASN A 192 16.75 -2.58 20.40
N SER A 193 17.40 -3.48 19.67
CA SER A 193 16.77 -4.20 18.56
C SER A 193 15.71 -5.19 19.05
N ILE A 194 15.97 -5.91 20.15
CA ILE A 194 15.02 -6.83 20.78
C ILE A 194 13.76 -6.08 21.25
N VAL A 195 13.91 -4.91 21.87
CA VAL A 195 12.77 -4.08 22.32
C VAL A 195 11.93 -3.60 21.15
N LYS A 196 12.57 -3.20 20.04
CA LYS A 196 11.90 -2.72 18.82
C LYS A 196 11.29 -3.82 17.96
N SER A 197 11.59 -5.08 18.25
CA SER A 197 11.11 -6.21 17.45
C SER A 197 9.60 -6.38 17.61
N ASN A 198 8.89 -6.52 16.50
CA ASN A 198 7.44 -6.74 16.48
C ASN A 198 7.08 -8.17 16.92
N GLU A 199 5.84 -8.34 17.39
CA GLU A 199 5.30 -9.66 17.72
C GLU A 199 4.87 -10.37 16.43
N SER A 200 5.79 -11.14 15.87
CA SER A 200 5.55 -12.02 14.73
C SER A 200 5.27 -13.45 15.20
N ALA A 201 4.72 -14.28 14.29
CA ALA A 201 4.60 -15.71 14.53
C ALA A 201 5.98 -16.33 14.77
N ALA A 202 6.05 -17.36 15.62
CA ALA A 202 7.29 -18.09 15.88
C ALA A 202 7.83 -18.73 14.59
N GLY A 203 9.16 -18.83 14.50
CA GLY A 203 9.82 -19.57 13.44
C GLY A 203 9.63 -21.08 13.55
N PRO A 204 10.25 -21.86 12.65
CA PRO A 204 10.25 -23.33 12.71
C PRO A 204 10.82 -23.90 14.02
N ASP A 205 11.63 -23.10 14.73
CA ASP A 205 12.20 -23.39 16.04
C ASP A 205 11.19 -23.21 17.20
N GLY A 206 10.01 -22.65 16.94
CA GLY A 206 8.99 -22.39 17.95
C GLY A 206 9.34 -21.25 18.91
N VAL A 207 10.38 -20.46 18.64
CA VAL A 207 10.83 -19.38 19.52
C VAL A 207 10.12 -18.08 19.16
N TYR A 208 9.33 -17.55 20.10
CA TYR A 208 8.69 -16.24 19.95
C TYR A 208 9.63 -15.09 20.33
N CYS A 209 9.53 -13.96 19.63
CA CYS A 209 10.27 -12.72 19.95
C CYS A 209 10.07 -12.26 21.41
N LYS A 210 8.93 -12.62 22.03
CA LYS A 210 8.65 -12.32 23.43
C LYS A 210 9.64 -12.98 24.39
N PHE A 211 10.16 -14.17 24.06
CA PHE A 211 11.17 -14.84 24.88
C PHE A 211 12.51 -14.09 24.83
N LEU A 212 12.87 -13.52 23.68
CA LEU A 212 14.09 -12.71 23.54
C LEU A 212 14.07 -11.46 24.44
N ARG A 213 12.90 -10.88 24.71
CA ARG A 213 12.76 -9.73 25.62
C ARG A 213 12.98 -10.09 27.09
N HIS A 214 12.84 -11.36 27.46
CA HIS A 214 12.99 -11.86 28.83
C HIS A 214 14.23 -12.75 28.99
N LEU A 215 15.15 -12.73 28.02
CA LEU A 215 16.36 -13.52 28.08
C LEU A 215 17.28 -13.02 29.22
N PRO A 216 17.91 -13.91 30.00
CA PRO A 216 18.94 -13.53 30.95
C PRO A 216 20.14 -12.87 30.26
N GLU A 217 20.85 -12.01 31.01
CA GLU A 217 22.02 -11.28 30.49
C GLU A 217 23.12 -12.21 29.95
N SER A 218 23.34 -13.36 30.60
CA SER A 218 24.30 -14.37 30.15
C SER A 218 23.99 -14.89 28.75
N CYS A 219 22.72 -15.14 28.45
CA CYS A 219 22.27 -15.58 27.13
C CYS A 219 22.40 -14.46 26.08
N LEU A 220 22.14 -13.21 26.46
CA LEU A 220 22.36 -12.05 25.58
C LEU A 220 23.84 -11.88 25.22
N HIS A 221 24.76 -12.14 26.15
CA HIS A 221 26.20 -12.12 25.85
C HIS A 221 26.60 -13.21 24.86
N THR A 222 26.07 -14.43 25.00
CA THR A 222 26.31 -15.52 24.04
C THR A 222 25.75 -15.16 22.67
N LEU A 223 24.54 -14.60 22.62
CA LEU A 223 23.91 -14.16 21.38
C LEU A 223 24.70 -13.05 20.68
N LEU A 224 25.19 -12.08 21.44
CA LEU A 224 26.03 -11.01 20.92
C LEU A 224 27.33 -11.55 20.33
N LYS A 225 27.99 -12.47 21.04
CA LYS A 225 29.21 -13.14 20.55
C LYS A 225 28.94 -13.90 19.25
N LEU A 226 27.81 -14.59 19.16
CA LEU A 226 27.40 -15.29 17.94
C LEU A 226 27.23 -14.33 16.77
N PHE A 227 26.49 -13.24 16.95
CA PHE A 227 26.28 -12.26 15.86
C PHE A 227 27.56 -11.56 15.44
N ASN A 228 28.43 -11.22 16.38
CA ASN A 228 29.72 -10.61 16.05
C ASN A 228 30.64 -11.60 15.34
N ASN A 229 30.58 -12.88 15.70
CA ASN A 229 31.31 -13.92 14.97
C ASN A 229 30.84 -13.97 13.51
N ILE A 230 29.53 -14.13 13.28
CA ILE A 230 28.93 -14.14 11.93
C ILE A 230 29.29 -12.86 11.15
N TRP A 231 29.27 -11.70 11.80
CA TRP A 231 29.60 -10.41 11.19
C TRP A 231 31.06 -10.36 10.72
N THR A 232 31.99 -10.89 11.52
CA THR A 232 33.42 -10.87 11.20
C THR A 232 33.85 -11.96 10.22
N THR A 233 33.26 -13.15 10.29
CA THR A 233 33.65 -14.29 9.45
C THR A 233 32.86 -14.35 8.15
N GLY A 234 31.63 -13.84 8.14
CA GLY A 234 30.69 -14.03 7.04
C GLY A 234 30.07 -15.43 7.00
N ASP A 235 30.43 -16.31 7.93
CA ASP A 235 29.98 -17.70 7.98
C ASP A 235 28.64 -17.79 8.71
N ILE A 236 27.60 -18.18 7.98
CA ILE A 236 26.27 -18.43 8.55
C ILE A 236 26.18 -19.90 8.95
N PRO A 237 25.87 -20.22 10.22
CA PRO A 237 25.63 -21.59 10.64
C PRO A 237 24.56 -22.27 9.77
N LEU A 238 24.87 -23.45 9.23
CA LEU A 238 23.98 -24.25 8.35
C LEU A 238 22.54 -24.43 8.89
N ILE A 239 22.39 -24.46 10.22
CA ILE A 239 21.07 -24.59 10.87
C ILE A 239 20.16 -23.36 10.62
N LEU A 240 20.74 -22.19 10.35
CA LEU A 240 20.02 -20.96 10.00
C LEU A 240 19.69 -20.89 8.50
N GLU A 241 20.36 -21.67 7.65
CA GLU A 241 20.03 -21.74 6.21
C GLU A 241 18.77 -22.58 5.95
N GLY A 242 18.54 -23.64 6.73
CA GLY A 242 17.38 -24.52 6.58
C GLY A 242 16.01 -23.88 6.87
N GLY A 243 15.98 -22.73 7.57
CA GLY A 243 14.76 -21.94 7.80
C GLY A 243 14.43 -20.94 6.68
N LEU A 244 15.38 -20.65 5.79
CA LEU A 244 15.21 -19.82 4.61
C LEU A 244 14.98 -20.74 3.41
N GLY A 245 13.77 -21.28 3.30
CA GLY A 245 13.40 -22.14 2.18
C GLY A 245 13.74 -21.51 0.82
N GLY A 246 14.65 -22.14 0.09
CA GLY A 246 15.00 -21.78 -1.29
C GLY A 246 16.45 -22.08 -1.63
N SER A 247 16.76 -23.34 -1.90
CA SER A 247 18.01 -23.79 -2.53
C SER A 247 18.39 -22.91 -3.74
N LYS A 248 19.44 -22.11 -3.60
CA LYS A 248 20.32 -21.69 -4.68
C LYS A 248 21.75 -21.68 -4.15
N THR A 249 22.45 -22.78 -4.38
CA THR A 249 23.91 -22.78 -4.43
C THR A 249 24.36 -21.69 -5.39
N ARG A 250 25.07 -20.68 -4.88
CA ARG A 250 25.95 -19.83 -5.70
C ARG A 250 27.34 -20.42 -5.57
N GLU A 251 27.69 -21.32 -6.50
CA GLU A 251 29.09 -21.44 -6.87
C GLU A 251 29.47 -20.17 -7.63
N GLY A 252 30.46 -19.48 -7.09
CA GLY A 252 31.01 -18.25 -7.62
C GLY A 252 32.31 -18.01 -6.89
N SER A 253 33.36 -18.69 -7.35
CA SER A 253 34.75 -18.48 -6.95
C SER A 253 35.12 -17.01 -7.10
N PHE A 254 35.76 -16.47 -6.07
CA PHE A 254 36.62 -15.29 -6.19
C PHE A 254 37.92 -15.65 -6.91
#